data_AF-A0A7C5T4K9-F1
#
_entry.id   AF-A0A7C5T4K9-F1
#
_cell.length_a   1.000
_cell.length_b   1.000
_cell.length_c   1.000
_cell.angle_alpha   90.00
_cell.angle_beta   90.00
_cell.angle_gamma   90.00
#
_symmetry.space_group_name_H-M   'P 1'
#
loop_
_entity.id
_entity.type
_entity.pdbx_description
1 polymer ?
#
loop_
_entity_poly.entity_id
_entity_poly.type
_entity_poly.pdbx_seq_one_letter_code
_entity_poly.pdbx_strand_id
1 'polypeptide(L)'
;MGKPTSFERGWALRWVRGSIASYILGRTRLEVVRGRVRRAIESYGVSPEEVRAIVSSLLSDPLLDAPRELKEERVKPLVDFLKQLERGGSGG
;
A
#
# COMPACT_ATOMS: atom_id res chain seq x y z
N MET A 1 16.75 4.30 16.12
CA MET A 1 16.59 4.82 14.75
C MET A 1 16.08 6.25 14.83
N GLY A 2 16.65 7.18 14.05
CA GLY A 2 16.15 8.56 13.98
C GLY A 2 14.76 8.62 13.32
N LYS A 3 14.04 9.73 13.52
CA LYS A 3 12.75 9.94 12.82
C LYS A 3 13.00 10.01 11.31
N PRO A 4 12.17 9.36 10.47
CA PRO A 4 12.28 9.45 9.02
C PRO A 4 12.17 10.91 8.54
N THR A 5 12.98 11.28 7.56
CA THR A 5 12.88 12.60 6.91
C THR A 5 11.62 12.68 6.04
N SER A 6 11.13 13.89 5.78
CA SER A 6 10.02 14.13 4.87
C SER A 6 10.30 13.59 3.45
N PHE A 7 11.57 13.61 3.03
CA PHE A 7 12.01 13.04 1.75
C PHE A 7 11.85 11.52 1.71
N GLU A 8 12.37 10.81 2.72
CA GLU A 8 12.30 9.34 2.80
C GLU A 8 10.85 8.86 2.87
N ARG A 9 10.02 9.55 3.65
CA ARG A 9 8.58 9.28 3.72
C ARG A 9 7.89 9.48 2.37
N GLY A 10 8.17 10.59 1.69
CA GLY A 10 7.63 10.87 0.36
C GLY A 10 8.07 9.83 -0.68
N TRP A 11 9.33 9.38 -0.62
CA TRP A 11 9.83 8.29 -1.45
C TRP A 11 9.10 6.97 -1.16
N ALA A 12 8.90 6.63 0.12
CA ALA A 12 8.22 5.40 0.53
C ALA A 12 6.76 5.37 0.04
N LEU A 13 6.03 6.50 0.09
CA LEU A 13 4.66 6.59 -0.45
C LEU A 13 4.62 6.32 -1.97
N ARG A 14 5.55 6.90 -2.74
CA ARG A 14 5.65 6.63 -4.18
C ARG A 14 6.01 5.18 -4.46
N TRP A 15 6.92 4.61 -3.68
CA TRP A 15 7.32 3.21 -3.79
C TRP A 15 6.16 2.25 -3.51
N VAL A 16 5.37 2.51 -2.47
CA VAL A 16 4.15 1.76 -2.14
C VAL A 16 3.12 1.89 -3.27
N ARG A 17 2.85 3.11 -3.76
CA ARG A 17 1.93 3.32 -4.89
C ARG A 17 2.31 2.49 -6.11
N GLY A 18 3.58 2.55 -6.54
CA GLY A 18 4.06 1.76 -7.68
C GLY A 18 3.95 0.25 -7.46
N SER A 19 4.21 -0.20 -6.23
CA SER A 19 4.10 -1.62 -5.86
C SER A 19 2.66 -2.12 -5.91
N ILE A 20 1.71 -1.34 -5.42
CA ILE A 20 0.28 -1.68 -5.44
C ILE A 20 -0.24 -1.67 -6.88
N ALA A 21 0.10 -0.64 -7.67
CA ALA A 21 -0.27 -0.59 -9.09
C ALA A 21 0.24 -1.83 -9.85
N SER A 22 1.50 -2.21 -9.64
CA SER A 22 2.10 -3.40 -10.25
C SER A 22 1.39 -4.70 -9.83
N TYR A 23 0.96 -4.81 -8.58
CA TYR A 23 0.14 -5.93 -8.10
C TYR A 23 -1.25 -5.96 -8.74
N ILE A 24 -1.93 -4.82 -8.82
CA ILE A 24 -3.23 -4.70 -9.49
C ILE A 24 -3.13 -5.13 -10.95
N LEU A 25 -2.02 -4.86 -11.63
CA LEU A 25 -1.78 -5.30 -13.01
C LEU A 25 -1.31 -6.77 -13.11
N GLY A 26 -1.16 -7.49 -12.00
CA GLY A 26 -0.72 -8.90 -11.98
C GLY A 26 0.77 -9.10 -12.19
N ARG A 27 1.58 -8.03 -12.15
CA ARG A 27 3.04 -8.06 -12.39
C ARG A 27 3.85 -8.30 -11.12
N THR A 28 3.24 -8.22 -9.95
CA THR A 28 3.91 -8.38 -8.65
C THR A 28 3.03 -9.21 -7.74
N ARG A 29 3.64 -10.11 -6.96
CA ARG A 29 2.92 -10.96 -6.01
C ARG A 29 2.48 -10.18 -4.77
N LEU A 30 1.36 -10.58 -4.17
CA LEU A 30 0.79 -9.93 -2.98
C LEU A 30 1.79 -9.92 -1.81
N GLU A 31 2.51 -11.02 -1.59
CA GLU A 31 3.51 -11.16 -0.52
C GLU A 31 4.59 -10.07 -0.60
N VAL A 32 5.03 -9.74 -1.81
CA VAL A 32 6.02 -8.68 -2.05
C VAL A 32 5.44 -7.32 -1.66
N VAL A 33 4.21 -7.02 -2.07
CA VAL A 33 3.54 -5.76 -1.71
C VAL A 33 3.36 -5.65 -0.20
N ARG A 34 2.92 -6.73 0.48
CA ARG A 34 2.78 -6.76 1.95
C ARG A 34 4.09 -6.44 2.65
N GLY A 35 5.21 -7.05 2.21
CA GLY A 35 6.53 -6.76 2.76
C GLY A 35 6.96 -5.30 2.58
N ARG A 36 6.69 -4.72 1.41
CA ARG A 36 6.99 -3.30 1.14
C ARG A 36 6.13 -2.35 1.97
N VAL A 37 4.85 -2.66 2.14
CA VAL A 37 3.93 -1.89 3.00
C VAL A 37 4.38 -1.94 4.46
N ARG A 38 4.72 -3.12 5.00
CA ARG A 38 5.27 -3.22 6.37
C ARG A 38 6.50 -2.35 6.55
N ARG A 39 7.46 -2.46 5.62
CA ARG A 39 8.68 -1.65 5.65
C ARG A 39 8.39 -0.15 5.55
N ALA A 40 7.44 0.26 4.71
CA ALA A 40 6.98 1.64 4.61
C ALA A 40 6.49 2.17 5.97
N ILE A 41 5.72 1.36 6.68
CA ILE A 41 5.16 1.71 7.98
C ILE A 41 6.25 1.77 9.06
N GLU A 42 7.00 0.68 9.20
CA GLU A 42 7.98 0.49 10.28
C GLU A 42 9.20 1.40 10.14
N SER A 43 9.67 1.64 8.91
CA SER A 43 10.96 2.33 8.67
C SER A 43 10.80 3.77 8.20
N TYR A 44 9.65 4.15 7.64
CA TYR A 44 9.49 5.44 6.95
C TYR A 44 8.31 6.27 7.46
N GLY A 45 7.63 5.82 8.51
CA GLY A 45 6.55 6.59 9.15
C GLY A 45 5.33 6.79 8.24
N VAL A 46 5.10 5.84 7.33
CA VAL A 46 3.86 5.76 6.55
C VAL A 46 2.78 5.12 7.44
N SER A 47 1.58 5.68 7.42
CA SER A 47 0.45 5.10 8.15
C SER A 47 -0.34 4.10 7.29
N PRO A 48 -0.99 3.07 7.89
CA PRO A 48 -1.93 2.21 7.15
C PRO A 48 -3.02 3.00 6.42
N GLU A 49 -3.48 4.12 6.99
CA GLU A 49 -4.47 5.05 6.44
C GLU A 49 -4.01 5.63 5.10
N GLU A 50 -2.76 6.06 5.01
CA GLU A 50 -2.19 6.58 3.76
C GLU A 50 -2.09 5.51 2.69
N VAL A 51 -1.78 4.27 3.09
CA VAL A 51 -1.75 3.14 2.15
C VAL A 51 -3.17 2.84 1.64
N ARG A 52 -4.20 2.91 2.50
CA ARG A 52 -5.59 2.79 2.06
C ARG A 52 -5.99 3.90 1.10
N ALA A 53 -5.57 5.15 1.36
CA ALA A 53 -5.81 6.26 0.44
C ALA A 53 -5.16 6.04 -0.93
N ILE A 54 -3.96 5.45 -0.96
CA ILE A 54 -3.29 5.03 -2.21
C ILE A 54 -4.12 3.98 -2.95
N VAL A 55 -4.64 2.96 -2.26
CA VAL A 55 -5.51 1.93 -2.86
C VAL A 55 -6.75 2.58 -3.47
N SER A 56 -7.47 3.41 -2.73
CA SER A 56 -8.65 4.12 -3.22
C SER A 56 -8.33 4.99 -4.44
N SER A 57 -7.19 5.69 -4.43
CA SER A 57 -6.75 6.48 -5.58
C SER A 57 -6.48 5.62 -6.82
N LEU A 58 -5.89 4.43 -6.66
CA LEU A 58 -5.58 3.53 -7.77
C LEU A 58 -6.82 2.84 -8.37
N LEU A 59 -7.86 2.61 -7.56
CA LEU A 59 -9.14 2.07 -8.06
C LEU A 59 -9.81 3.02 -9.05
N SER A 60 -9.69 4.33 -8.81
CA SER A 60 -10.23 5.39 -9.68
C SER A 60 -9.24 5.90 -10.72
N ASP A 61 -8.02 5.34 -10.80
CA ASP A 61 -6.98 5.80 -11.71
C ASP A 61 -7.27 5.32 -13.14
N PRO A 62 -7.56 6.23 -14.10
CA PRO A 62 -7.83 5.87 -15.49
C PRO A 62 -6.58 5.42 -16.24
N LEU A 63 -5.38 5.72 -15.74
CA LEU A 63 -4.11 5.30 -16.36
C LEU A 63 -3.73 3.87 -15.98
N LEU A 64 -4.40 3.30 -14.98
CA LEU A 64 -4.19 1.92 -14.59
C LEU A 64 -5.04 1.02 -15.50
N ASP A 65 -4.38 0.43 -16.49
CA ASP A 65 -4.97 -0.40 -17.55
C ASP A 65 -5.51 -1.75 -17.02
N ALA A 66 -6.63 -1.68 -16.33
CA ALA A 66 -7.41 -2.82 -15.84
C ALA A 66 -8.89 -2.40 -15.61
N PRO A 67 -9.86 -3.29 -15.82
CA PRO A 67 -11.26 -3.05 -15.46
C PRO A 67 -11.41 -2.81 -13.95
N ARG A 68 -12.34 -1.93 -13.56
CA ARG A 68 -12.55 -1.55 -12.16
C ARG A 68 -12.85 -2.76 -11.27
N GLU A 69 -13.69 -3.66 -11.74
CA GLU A 69 -14.11 -4.87 -11.03
C GLU A 69 -12.91 -5.77 -10.73
N LEU A 70 -11.99 -5.91 -11.70
CA LEU A 70 -10.75 -6.65 -11.53
C LEU A 70 -9.81 -5.97 -10.55
N LYS A 71 -9.72 -4.62 -10.59
CA LYS A 71 -8.94 -3.86 -9.61
C LYS A 71 -9.48 -4.11 -8.20
N GLU A 72 -10.79 -3.99 -8.01
CA GLU A 72 -11.48 -4.21 -6.73
C GLU A 72 -11.29 -5.63 -6.21
N GLU A 73 -11.43 -6.65 -7.06
CA GLU A 73 -11.17 -8.05 -6.70
C GLU A 73 -9.73 -8.26 -6.23
N ARG A 74 -8.76 -7.74 -7.00
CA ARG A 74 -7.32 -7.91 -6.70
C ARG A 74 -6.90 -7.18 -5.43
N VAL A 75 -7.47 -6.03 -5.11
CA VAL A 75 -7.06 -5.29 -3.89
C VAL A 75 -7.68 -5.83 -2.61
N LYS A 76 -8.74 -6.64 -2.64
CA LYS A 76 -9.39 -7.20 -1.43
C LYS A 76 -8.39 -7.78 -0.42
N PRO A 77 -7.46 -8.68 -0.81
CA PRO A 77 -6.50 -9.27 0.13
C PRO A 77 -5.49 -8.27 0.72
N LEU A 78 -5.26 -7.14 0.04
CA LEU A 78 -4.42 -6.04 0.53
C LEU A 78 -5.21 -5.16 1.51
N VAL A 79 -6.48 -4.87 1.22
CA VAL A 79 -7.37 -4.12 2.14
C VAL A 79 -7.54 -4.87 3.45
N ASP A 80 -7.77 -6.19 3.41
CA ASP A 80 -7.90 -7.00 4.62
C ASP A 80 -6.61 -7.03 5.44
N PHE A 81 -5.46 -7.06 4.76
CA PHE A 81 -4.16 -6.94 5.40
C PHE A 81 -3.99 -5.58 6.11
N LEU A 82 -4.40 -4.47 5.49
CA LEU A 82 -4.33 -3.15 6.11
C LEU A 82 -5.22 -3.04 7.34
N LYS A 83 -6.43 -3.64 7.32
CA LYS A 83 -7.31 -3.73 8.49
C LYS A 83 -6.68 -4.50 9.65
N GLN A 84 -5.93 -5.56 9.35
CA GLN A 84 -5.21 -6.32 10.37
C GLN A 84 -4.09 -5.48 11.01
N LEU A 85 -3.38 -4.68 10.21
CA LEU A 85 -2.35 -3.78 10.72
C LEU A 85 -2.93 -2.68 11.63
N GLU A 86 -4.09 -2.12 11.28
CA GLU A 86 -4.80 -1.16 12.15
C GLU A 86 -5.18 -1.77 13.50
N ARG A 87 -5.68 -3.01 13.49
CA ARG A 87 -6.11 -3.71 14.72
C ARG A 87 -4.95 -4.17 15.58
N GLY A 88 -3.82 -4.52 14.98
CA GLY A 88 -2.60 -4.94 15.67
C GLY A 88 -1.77 -3.78 16.24
N GLY A 89 -2.09 -2.53 15.90
CA GLY A 89 -1.39 -1.33 16.37
C GLY A 89 -1.82 -0.81 17.75
N SER A 90 -2.85 -1.40 18.38
CA SER A 90 -3.34 -1.01 19.71
C SER A 90 -2.73 -1.81 20.88
N GLY A 91 -1.64 -2.53 20.65
CA GLY A 91 -0.93 -3.29 21.68
C GLY A 91 0.54 -2.89 21.75
N GLY A 92 0.80 -1.74 22.37
CA GLY A 92 2.13 -1.25 22.72
C GLY A 92 2.04 -0.35 23.94
#